data_AF-A0A356E827-F1
#
_entry.id   AF-A0A356E827-F1
#
_cell.length_a   1.000
_cell.length_b   1.000
_cell.length_c   1.000
_cell.angle_alpha   90.00
_cell.angle_beta   90.00
_cell.angle_gamma   90.00
#
_symmetry.space_group_name_H-M   'P 1'
#
loop_
_entity.id
_entity.type
_entity.pdbx_description
1 polymer ?
#
loop_
_entity_poly.entity_id
_entity_poly.type
_entity_poly.pdbx_seq_one_letter_code
_entity_poly.pdbx_strand_id
1 'polypeptide(L)' 'MQYQNKTVTILGLGKTGLSCVDFLISRQANVRVIDTRQHPAGADQLAKNIPL' A
#
# COMPACT_ATOMS: atom_id res chain seq x y z
N MET A 1 -8.57 -2.22 15.73
CA MET A 1 -9.25 -3.49 15.43
C MET A 1 -9.93 -3.53 14.06
N GLN A 2 -10.54 -2.45 13.54
CA GLN A 2 -11.32 -2.51 12.27
C GLN A 2 -10.59 -3.14 11.05
N TYR A 3 -9.28 -2.90 10.89
CA TYR A 3 -8.51 -3.35 9.72
C TYR A 3 -7.58 -4.53 9.99
N GLN A 4 -7.54 -5.01 11.22
CA GLN A 4 -6.63 -6.09 11.61
C GLN A 4 -6.97 -7.36 10.82
N ASN A 5 -5.94 -7.96 10.22
CA ASN A 5 -6.02 -9.15 9.37
C ASN A 5 -6.93 -9.01 8.13
N LYS A 6 -7.37 -7.80 7.79
CA LYS A 6 -8.14 -7.55 6.56
C LYS A 6 -7.20 -7.47 5.37
N THR A 7 -7.58 -8.09 4.26
CA THR A 7 -6.90 -7.91 2.98
C THR A 7 -7.41 -6.65 2.30
N VAL A 8 -6.52 -5.70 2.04
CA VAL A 8 -6.86 -4.41 1.45
C VAL A 8 -6.01 -4.18 0.21
N THR A 9 -6.67 -3.86 -0.91
CA THR A 9 -5.99 -3.47 -2.15
C THR A 9 -6.09 -1.96 -2.31
N ILE A 10 -4.95 -1.30 -2.45
CA ILE A 10 -4.86 0.13 -2.72
C ILE A 10 -4.65 0.31 -4.22
N LEU A 11 -5.49 1.13 -4.85
CA LEU A 11 -5.36 1.48 -6.26
C LEU A 11 -4.64 2.82 -6.38
N GLY A 12 -3.50 2.82 -7.03
CA GLY A 12 -2.61 3.97 -7.14
C GLY A 12 -1.69 4.10 -5.93
N LEU A 13 -0.39 4.18 -6.21
CA LEU A 13 0.63 4.48 -5.20
C LEU A 13 0.72 6.00 -4.99
N GLY A 14 1.76 6.67 -5.49
CA GLY A 14 1.97 8.09 -5.21
C GLY A 14 2.09 8.41 -3.71
N LYS A 15 2.18 9.70 -3.39
CA LYS A 15 2.29 10.15 -1.98
C LYS A 15 1.07 9.75 -1.15
N THR A 16 -0.13 9.86 -1.71
CA THR A 16 -1.37 9.51 -1.01
C THR A 16 -1.49 8.00 -0.81
N GLY A 17 -1.23 7.17 -1.82
CA GLY A 17 -1.27 5.72 -1.68
C GLY A 17 -0.22 5.19 -0.70
N LEU A 18 1.00 5.74 -0.69
CA LEU A 18 1.99 5.46 0.36
C LEU A 18 1.46 5.76 1.77
N SER A 19 0.81 6.92 1.97
CA SER A 19 0.21 7.23 3.28
C SER A 19 -0.91 6.25 3.66
N CYS A 20 -1.66 5.73 2.69
CA CYS A 20 -2.65 4.68 2.92
C CYS A 20 -2.00 3.35 3.31
N VAL A 21 -0.89 2.99 2.66
CA VAL A 21 -0.08 1.81 3.01
C VAL A 21 0.38 1.91 4.46
N ASP A 22 1.03 3.02 4.83
CA ASP A 22 1.55 3.24 6.18
C ASP A 22 0.44 3.17 7.24
N PHE A 23 -0.68 3.83 6.96
CA PHE A 23 -1.85 3.79 7.84
C PHE A 23 -2.38 2.36 8.01
N LEU A 24 -2.57 1.60 6.93
CA LEU A 24 -3.18 0.27 7.01
C LEU A 24 -2.25 -0.78 7.64
N ILE A 25 -0.95 -0.70 7.37
CA ILE A 25 0.06 -1.56 8.01
C ILE A 25 0.13 -1.28 9.50
N SER A 26 0.09 -0.01 9.93
CA SER A 26 0.05 0.35 11.36
C SER A 26 -1.17 -0.24 12.09
N ARG A 27 -2.20 -0.63 11.33
CA ARG A 27 -3.43 -1.29 11.84
C ARG A 27 -3.45 -2.80 11.63
N GLN A 28 -2.30 -3.40 11.28
CA GLN A 28 -2.13 -4.84 11.06
C GLN A 28 -2.99 -5.39 9.92
N ALA A 29 -3.21 -4.59 8.86
CA ALA A 29 -3.86 -5.06 7.64
C ALA A 29 -2.86 -5.75 6.70
N ASN A 30 -3.37 -6.66 5.86
CA ASN A 30 -2.61 -7.27 4.77
C ASN A 30 -2.80 -6.42 3.51
N VAL A 31 -1.78 -5.63 3.15
CA VAL A 31 -1.88 -4.63 2.08
C VAL A 31 -1.23 -5.12 0.80
N ARG A 32 -1.84 -4.80 -0.33
CA ARG A 32 -1.21 -4.81 -1.65
C ARG A 32 -1.55 -3.52 -2.39
N VAL A 33 -0.69 -3.11 -3.30
CA VAL A 33 -0.91 -1.97 -4.18
C VAL A 33 -1.08 -2.48 -5.62
N ILE A 34 -1.86 -1.76 -6.41
CA ILE A 34 -1.92 -1.93 -7.87
C ILE A 34 -1.84 -0.53 -8.47
N ASP A 35 -0.91 -0.33 -9.40
CA ASP A 35 -0.77 0.91 -10.14
C ASP A 35 -0.56 0.60 -11.64
N THR A 36 -1.25 1.33 -12.52
CA THR A 36 -1.19 1.08 -13.97
C THR A 36 0.04 1.68 -14.64
N ARG A 37 0.77 2.55 -13.93
CA ARG A 37 1.97 3.19 -14.46
C ARG A 37 3.14 2.21 -14.37
N GLN A 38 4.00 2.21 -15.40
CA GLN A 38 5.24 1.42 -15.37
C GLN A 38 6.19 1.85 -14.24
N HIS A 39 6.20 3.15 -13.92
CA HIS A 39 7.03 3.73 -12.85
C HIS A 39 6.14 4.58 -11.93
N PRO A 40 5.41 3.96 -10.98
CA PRO A 40 4.59 4.69 -10.03
C PRO A 40 5.46 5.60 -9.15
N ALA A 41 5.01 6.82 -8.90
CA ALA A 41 5.71 7.72 -8.00
C ALA A 41 5.77 7.11 -6.58
N GLY A 42 6.97 7.04 -6.00
CA GLY A 42 7.20 6.49 -4.66
C GLY A 42 7.33 4.96 -4.61
N ALA A 43 7.44 4.26 -5.74
CA ALA A 43 7.63 2.80 -5.79
C ALA A 43 8.92 2.35 -5.07
N ASP A 44 9.96 3.19 -5.09
CA ASP A 44 11.22 3.02 -4.39
C ASP A 44 11.08 3.09 -2.85
N GLN A 45 10.05 3.77 -2.36
CA GLN A 45 9.78 3.94 -0.92
C GLN A 45 8.87 2.85 -0.36
N LEU A 46 8.17 2.11 -1.23
CA LEU A 46 7.31 1.01 -0.80
C LEU A 46 8.17 -0.14 -0.26
N ALA A 47 7.78 -0.69 0.90
CA ALA A 47 8.50 -1.81 1.48
C ALA A 47 8.47 -3.03 0.52
N LYS A 48 9.64 -3.65 0.31
CA LYS A 48 9.84 -4.71 -0.71
C LYS A 48 8.95 -5.94 -0.53
N ASN A 49 8.41 -6.15 0.67
CA ASN A 49 7.51 -7.26 0.99
C ASN A 49 6.04 -6.97 0.63
N ILE A 50 5.71 -5.74 0.22
CA ILE A 50 4.36 -5.36 -0.19
C ILE A 50 4.28 -5.51 -1.72
N PRO A 51 3.36 -6.34 -2.24
CA PRO A 51 3.16 -6.44 -3.68
C PRO A 51 2.68 -5.10 -4.27
N LEU A 52 3.30 -4.68 -5.38
CA LEU A 52 2.94 -3.51 -6.19
C LEU A 52 2.56 -3.94 -7.61
#